data_AF-A0A4R6ALP8-F1
#
_entry.id   AF-A0A4R6ALP8-F1
#
_cell.length_a   1.000
_cell.length_b   1.000
_cell.length_c   1.000
_cell.angle_alpha   90.00
_cell.angle_beta   90.00
_cell.angle_gamma   90.00
#
_symmetry.space_group_name_H-M   'P 1'
#
loop_
_entity.id
_entity.type
_entity.pdbx_description
1 polymer ?
#
loop_
_entity_poly.entity_id
_entity_poly.type
_entity_poly.pdbx_seq_one_letter_code
_entity_poly.pdbx_strand_id
1 'polypeptide(L)'
;MTPETLPAADAIPDALAWTVIVLLGLGTFAIRFSFLGLLGDRPLPEWLLGHLKYVGVAVFPALVTPLVLWPEATQGAFDPLRLVAALAAFAAGWRISVVAAIVAGMGTLYALQFLATLI
;
A
#
# COMPACT_ATOMS: atom_id res chain seq x y z
N MET A 1 23.32 4.84 26.94
CA MET A 1 22.48 5.24 25.79
C MET A 1 22.42 6.76 25.78
N THR A 2 23.50 7.37 25.30
CA THR A 2 23.61 8.81 25.07
C THR A 2 22.91 9.13 23.75
N PRO A 3 22.13 10.22 23.65
CA PRO A 3 21.56 10.68 22.39
C PRO A 3 22.68 11.31 21.56
N GLU A 4 23.56 10.50 20.99
CA GLU A 4 24.58 10.95 20.05
C GLU A 4 23.89 11.25 18.72
N THR A 5 23.55 12.53 18.57
CA THR A 5 23.48 13.29 17.31
C THR A 5 23.42 12.43 16.05
N LEU A 6 22.20 12.02 15.70
CA LEU A 6 21.88 11.72 14.29
C LEU A 6 22.38 12.92 13.46
N PRO A 7 23.10 12.71 12.34
CA PRO A 7 23.36 13.81 11.41
C PRO A 7 22.03 14.51 11.19
N ALA A 8 21.99 15.85 11.29
CA ALA A 8 20.79 16.62 11.02
C ALA A 8 20.34 16.21 9.62
N ALA A 9 19.41 15.26 9.54
CA ALA A 9 18.90 14.72 8.29
C ALA A 9 18.42 15.96 7.55
N ASP A 10 19.10 16.32 6.46
CA ASP A 10 19.07 17.64 5.84
C ASP A 10 17.66 18.21 5.94
N ALA A 11 17.45 19.07 6.94
CA ALA A 11 16.10 19.45 7.34
C ALA A 11 15.52 20.18 6.14
N ILE A 12 14.47 19.62 5.56
CA ILE A 12 13.82 20.19 4.38
C ILE A 12 13.50 21.64 4.72
N PRO A 13 14.01 22.63 3.95
CA PRO A 13 13.79 24.03 4.27
C PRO A 13 12.29 24.30 4.45
N ASP A 14 11.89 25.00 5.52
CA ASP A 14 10.47 25.19 5.87
C ASP A 14 9.67 25.74 4.69
N ALA A 15 10.25 26.69 3.95
CA ALA A 15 9.65 27.26 2.76
C ALA A 15 9.41 26.20 1.66
N LEU A 16 10.33 25.24 1.50
CA LEU A 16 10.18 24.14 0.54
C LEU A 16 9.09 23.16 1.00
N ALA A 17 9.05 22.82 2.29
CA ALA A 17 8.00 21.98 2.86
C ALA A 17 6.61 22.57 2.63
N TRP A 18 6.41 23.85 2.98
CA TRP A 18 5.14 24.55 2.75
C TRP A 18 4.79 24.65 1.27
N THR A 19 5.76 24.93 0.41
CA THR A 19 5.56 24.98 -1.04
C THR A 19 5.07 23.63 -1.58
N VAL A 20 5.70 22.53 -1.17
CA VAL A 20 5.30 21.17 -1.57
C VAL A 20 3.90 20.84 -1.08
N ILE A 21 3.55 21.17 0.17
CA ILE A 21 2.21 20.94 0.73
C ILE A 21 1.16 21.69 -0.08
N VAL A 22 1.37 22.98 -0.36
CA VAL A 22 0.44 23.81 -1.11
C VAL A 22 0.29 23.29 -2.55
N LEU A 23 1.39 22.94 -3.22
CA LEU A 23 1.37 22.41 -4.58
C LEU A 23 0.69 21.04 -4.66
N LEU A 24 0.98 20.12 -3.73
CA LEU A 24 0.31 18.81 -3.65
C LEU A 24 -1.19 18.97 -3.37
N GLY A 25 -1.55 19.86 -2.45
CA GLY A 25 -2.93 20.18 -2.13
C GLY A 25 -3.67 20.72 -3.36
N LEU A 26 -3.10 21.73 -4.02
CA LEU A 26 -3.68 22.35 -5.20
C LEU A 26 -3.75 21.37 -6.38
N GLY A 27 -2.71 20.58 -6.62
CA GLY A 27 -2.68 19.56 -7.66
C GLY A 27 -3.73 18.47 -7.43
N THR A 28 -3.87 17.98 -6.20
CA THR A 28 -4.91 16.99 -5.85
C THR A 28 -6.31 17.56 -6.02
N PHE A 29 -6.52 18.81 -5.60
CA PHE A 29 -7.79 19.51 -5.80
C PHE A 29 -8.09 19.70 -7.29
N ALA A 30 -7.12 20.16 -8.08
CA ALA A 30 -7.27 20.38 -9.52
C ALA A 30 -7.62 19.08 -10.26
N ILE A 31 -6.98 17.95 -9.92
CA ILE A 31 -7.32 16.64 -10.48
C ILE A 31 -8.77 16.29 -10.16
N ARG A 32 -9.18 16.36 -8.89
CA ARG A 32 -10.57 16.08 -8.49
C ARG A 32 -11.58 17.02 -9.15
N PHE A 33 -11.26 18.31 -9.21
CA PHE A 33 -12.07 19.34 -9.84
C PHE A 33 -12.19 19.11 -11.35
N SER A 34 -11.17 18.58 -12.01
CA SER A 34 -11.27 18.21 -13.43
C SER A 34 -12.34 17.14 -13.68
N PHE A 35 -12.59 16.23 -12.74
CA PHE A 35 -13.66 15.24 -12.88
C PHE A 35 -15.03 15.82 -12.51
N LEU A 36 -15.14 16.51 -11.37
CA LEU A 36 -16.42 17.02 -10.88
C LEU A 36 -16.88 18.29 -11.62
N GLY A 37 -15.97 19.23 -11.87
CA GLY A 37 -16.27 20.55 -12.44
C GLY A 37 -16.33 20.57 -13.97
N LEU A 38 -15.45 19.85 -14.67
CA LEU A 38 -15.45 19.83 -16.15
C LEU A 38 -16.28 18.69 -16.74
N LEU A 39 -16.43 17.58 -16.01
CA LEU A 39 -17.05 16.35 -16.50
C LEU A 39 -18.36 15.99 -15.78
N GLY A 40 -18.73 16.71 -14.71
CA GLY A 40 -19.87 16.37 -13.84
C GLY A 40 -21.24 16.33 -14.52
N ASP A 41 -21.48 17.17 -15.53
CA ASP A 41 -22.76 17.24 -16.26
C ASP A 41 -22.75 16.49 -17.60
N ARG A 42 -21.63 15.83 -17.98
CA ARG A 42 -21.53 15.12 -19.27
C ARG A 42 -21.58 13.61 -19.06
N PRO A 43 -22.31 12.87 -19.92
CA PRO A 43 -22.24 11.41 -19.90
C PRO A 43 -20.80 10.97 -20.19
N LEU A 44 -20.19 10.29 -19.23
CA LEU A 44 -18.82 9.77 -19.34
C LEU A 44 -18.78 8.70 -20.44
N PRO A 45 -17.81 8.76 -21.37
CA PRO A 45 -17.73 7.77 -22.44
C PRO A 45 -17.36 6.39 -21.87
N GLU A 46 -17.91 5.33 -22.47
CA GLU A 46 -17.79 3.94 -22.01
C GLU A 46 -16.33 3.50 -21.81
N TRP A 47 -15.41 3.96 -22.68
CA TRP A 47 -13.99 3.63 -22.58
C TRP A 47 -13.36 4.16 -21.27
N LEU A 48 -13.78 5.34 -20.80
CA LEU A 48 -13.25 5.94 -19.58
C LEU A 48 -13.78 5.21 -18.34
N LEU A 49 -15.08 4.89 -18.32
CA LEU A 49 -15.70 4.09 -17.26
C LEU A 49 -15.07 2.70 -17.16
N GLY A 50 -14.75 2.09 -18.31
CA GLY A 50 -13.99 0.85 -18.39
C GLY A 50 -12.66 0.95 -17.64
N HIS A 51 -11.82 1.94 -17.95
CA HIS A 51 -10.53 2.12 -17.27
C HIS A 51 -10.68 2.42 -15.78
N LEU A 52 -11.64 3.26 -15.38
CA LEU A 52 -11.90 3.60 -13.98
C LEU A 52 -12.28 2.36 -13.16
N LYS A 53 -13.04 1.42 -13.74
CA LYS A 53 -13.41 0.16 -13.08
C LYS A 53 -12.21 -0.73 -12.76
N TYR A 54 -11.13 -0.65 -13.54
CA TYR A 54 -9.94 -1.48 -13.34
C TYR A 54 -8.89 -0.88 -12.40
N VAL A 55 -8.99 0.41 -12.07
CA VAL A 55 -8.01 1.08 -11.19
C VAL A 55 -7.91 0.39 -9.83
N GLY A 56 -9.04 0.10 -9.18
CA GLY A 56 -9.03 -0.57 -7.88
C GLY A 56 -8.32 -1.93 -7.92
N VAL A 57 -8.67 -2.75 -8.92
CA VAL A 57 -8.07 -4.09 -9.12
C VAL A 57 -6.58 -4.01 -9.44
N ALA A 58 -6.12 -2.96 -10.11
CA ALA A 58 -4.70 -2.76 -10.43
C ALA A 58 -3.88 -2.24 -9.24
N VAL A 59 -4.45 -1.32 -8.45
CA VAL A 59 -3.74 -0.63 -7.36
C VAL A 59 -3.53 -1.55 -6.16
N PHE A 60 -4.50 -2.38 -5.78
CA PHE A 60 -4.35 -3.24 -4.59
C PHE A 60 -3.14 -4.20 -4.68
N PRO A 61 -2.96 -5.00 -5.76
CA PRO A 61 -1.78 -5.83 -5.90
C PRO A 61 -0.49 -5.01 -5.94
N ALA A 62 -0.48 -3.88 -6.66
CA ALA A 62 0.70 -3.02 -6.76
C ALA A 62 1.20 -2.52 -5.39
N LEU A 63 0.28 -2.25 -4.45
CA LEU A 63 0.62 -1.88 -3.07
C LEU A 63 1.07 -3.07 -2.22
N VAL A 64 0.47 -4.25 -2.42
CA VAL A 64 0.72 -5.44 -1.59
C VAL A 64 1.98 -6.20 -2.01
N THR A 65 2.26 -6.30 -3.32
CA THR A 65 3.40 -7.04 -3.87
C THR A 65 4.76 -6.68 -3.25
N PRO A 66 5.17 -5.39 -3.15
CA PRO A 66 6.45 -5.05 -2.53
C PRO A 66 6.50 -5.44 -1.04
N LEU A 67 5.40 -5.29 -0.32
CA LEU A 67 5.31 -5.63 1.11
C LEU A 67 5.46 -7.13 1.39
N VAL A 68 5.09 -7.97 0.42
CA VAL A 68 5.19 -9.44 0.51
C VAL A 68 6.53 -9.95 0.00
N LEU A 69 7.00 -9.48 -1.17
CA LEU A 69 8.22 -9.98 -1.82
C LEU A 69 9.50 -9.38 -1.25
N TRP A 70 9.49 -8.09 -0.93
CA TRP A 70 10.64 -7.36 -0.36
C TRP A 70 10.23 -6.60 0.89
N PRO A 71 9.98 -7.32 2.00
CA PRO A 71 9.63 -6.68 3.24
C PRO A 71 10.76 -5.78 3.73
N GLU A 72 10.43 -4.53 4.07
CA GLU A 72 11.39 -3.66 4.78
C GLU A 72 11.82 -4.26 6.13
N ALA A 73 10.93 -5.04 6.74
CA ALA A 73 11.20 -5.80 7.97
C ALA A 73 12.34 -6.82 7.83
N THR A 74 12.64 -7.30 6.62
CA THR A 74 13.71 -8.27 6.35
C THR A 74 14.88 -7.65 5.57
N GLN A 75 15.01 -6.31 5.57
CA GLN A 75 16.07 -5.59 4.83
C GLN A 75 16.10 -5.94 3.33
N GLY A 76 14.93 -6.26 2.75
CA GLY A 76 14.83 -6.65 1.34
C GLY A 76 15.23 -8.11 1.05
N ALA A 77 15.45 -8.94 2.07
CA ALA A 77 15.58 -10.37 1.86
C ALA A 77 14.20 -11.01 1.63
N PHE A 78 14.10 -11.82 0.58
CA PHE A 78 12.91 -12.59 0.28
C PHE A 78 12.64 -13.62 1.39
N ASP A 79 11.47 -13.54 2.02
CA ASP A 79 11.06 -14.43 3.11
C ASP A 79 9.99 -15.42 2.62
N PRO A 80 10.33 -16.71 2.45
CA PRO A 80 9.38 -17.74 2.05
C PRO A 80 8.18 -17.86 2.99
N LEU A 81 8.32 -17.59 4.29
CA LEU A 81 7.23 -17.70 5.26
C LEU A 81 6.16 -16.64 5.01
N ARG A 82 6.57 -15.41 4.70
CA ARG A 82 5.65 -14.31 4.35
C ARG A 82 4.90 -14.58 3.06
N LEU A 83 5.54 -15.21 2.08
CA LEU A 83 4.88 -15.59 0.83
C LEU A 83 3.79 -16.63 1.08
N VAL A 84 4.07 -17.66 1.87
CA VAL A 84 3.07 -18.69 2.24
C VAL A 84 1.91 -18.06 3.01
N ALA A 85 2.19 -17.15 3.95
CA ALA A 85 1.15 -16.42 4.67
C ALA A 85 0.31 -15.53 3.76
N ALA A 86 0.92 -14.85 2.79
CA ALA A 86 0.21 -14.04 1.80
C ALA A 86 -0.69 -14.89 0.89
N LEU A 87 -0.22 -16.06 0.45
CA LEU A 87 -1.03 -17.01 -0.31
C LEU A 87 -2.21 -17.55 0.51
N ALA A 88 -1.98 -17.88 1.79
CA ALA A 88 -3.04 -18.32 2.69
C ALA A 88 -4.11 -17.22 2.90
N ALA A 89 -3.68 -15.97 3.11
CA ALA A 89 -4.57 -14.82 3.21
C ALA A 89 -5.38 -14.62 1.91
N PHE A 90 -4.72 -14.69 0.75
CA PHE A 90 -5.37 -14.56 -0.55
C PHE A 90 -6.42 -15.66 -0.78
N ALA A 91 -6.08 -16.93 -0.50
CA ALA A 91 -6.98 -18.05 -0.64
C ALA A 91 -8.22 -17.93 0.28
N ALA A 92 -8.01 -17.55 1.55
CA ALA A 92 -9.10 -17.34 2.50
C ALA A 92 -9.97 -16.13 2.14
N GLY A 93 -9.35 -15.04 1.68
CA GLY A 93 -10.06 -13.83 1.23
C GLY A 93 -10.89 -14.03 -0.02
N TRP A 94 -10.41 -14.85 -0.96
CA TRP A 94 -11.14 -15.20 -2.17
C TRP A 94 -12.38 -16.06 -1.89
N ARG A 95 -12.28 -16.97 -0.90
CA ARG A 95 -13.27 -18.04 -0.71
C ARG A 95 -14.29 -17.76 0.41
N ILE A 96 -13.92 -16.97 1.43
CA ILE A 96 -14.69 -16.86 2.67
C ILE A 96 -15.05 -15.40 2.98
N SER A 97 -14.09 -14.61 3.47
CA SER A 97 -14.30 -13.23 3.89
C SER A 97 -12.99 -12.49 4.11
N VAL A 98 -13.04 -11.16 4.12
CA VAL A 98 -11.89 -10.31 4.44
C VAL A 98 -11.37 -10.58 5.85
N VAL A 99 -12.28 -10.82 6.81
CA VAL A 99 -11.88 -11.16 8.19
C VAL A 99 -11.16 -12.52 8.23
N ALA A 100 -11.65 -13.52 7.49
CA ALA A 100 -10.98 -14.81 7.37
C ALA A 100 -9.59 -14.68 6.72
N ALA A 101 -9.43 -13.78 5.74
CA ALA A 101 -8.12 -13.48 5.13
C ALA A 101 -7.10 -12.95 6.15
N ILE A 102 -7.53 -12.00 6.99
CA ILE A 102 -6.68 -11.41 8.03
C ILE A 102 -6.27 -12.49 9.04
N VAL A 103 -7.24 -13.25 9.56
CA VAL A 103 -6.98 -14.30 10.55
C VAL A 103 -6.10 -15.40 9.97
N ALA A 104 -6.37 -15.85 8.74
CA ALA A 104 -5.56 -16.86 8.07
C ALA A 104 -4.13 -16.37 7.79
N GLY A 105 -3.96 -15.14 7.29
CA GLY A 105 -2.65 -14.57 7.02
C GLY A 105 -1.81 -14.40 8.29
N MET A 106 -2.36 -13.74 9.30
CA MET A 106 -1.69 -13.56 10.59
C MET A 106 -1.43 -14.90 11.28
N GLY A 107 -2.41 -15.79 11.31
CA GLY A 107 -2.29 -17.11 11.93
C GLY A 107 -1.21 -17.96 11.26
N THR A 108 -1.17 -17.99 9.93
CA THR A 108 -0.15 -18.74 9.18
C THR A 108 1.24 -18.16 9.42
N LEU A 109 1.39 -16.84 9.39
CA LEU A 109 2.67 -16.18 9.61
C LEU A 109 3.21 -16.48 11.02
N TYR A 110 2.39 -16.30 12.06
CA TYR A 110 2.81 -16.56 13.43
C TYR A 110 3.07 -18.04 13.71
N ALA A 111 2.24 -18.94 13.16
CA ALA A 111 2.45 -20.38 13.31
C ALA A 111 3.78 -20.82 12.67
N LEU A 112 4.09 -20.32 11.47
CA LEU A 112 5.34 -20.64 10.79
C LEU A 112 6.56 -20.04 11.50
N GLN A 113 6.47 -18.81 11.99
CA GLN A 113 7.54 -18.19 12.77
C GLN A 113 7.80 -18.92 14.08
N PHE A 114 6.73 -19.33 14.78
CA PHE A 114 6.85 -20.11 16.01
C PHE A 114 7.51 -21.47 15.75
N LEU A 115 7.10 -22.18 14.69
CA LEU A 115 7.71 -23.44 14.30
C LEU A 115 9.19 -23.28 13.92
N ALA A 116 9.52 -22.24 13.15
CA ALA A 116 10.91 -21.95 12.77
C ALA A 116 11.79 -21.56 13.95
N THR A 117 11.22 -20.98 15.01
CA THR A 117 11.95 -20.64 16.25
C THR A 117 12.20 -21.88 17.12
N LEU A 118 11.39 -22.93 16.98
CA LEU A 118 11.47 -24.16 17.77
C LEU A 118 12.53 -25.16 17.24
N ILE A 119 12.93 -25.02 15.98
CA ILE A 119 13.90 -25.89 15.28
C ILE A 119 15.27 -25.23 15.31
#